data_AF-A0A7K2X6Q8-F1
#
_entry.id   AF-A0A7K2X6Q8-F1
#
_cell.length_a   1.000
_cell.length_b   1.000
_cell.length_c   1.000
_cell.angle_alpha   90.00
_cell.angle_beta   90.00
_cell.angle_gamma   90.00
#
_symmetry.space_group_name_H-M   'P 1'
#
loop_
_entity.id
_entity.type
_entity.pdbx_description
1 polymer ?
#
loop_
_entity_poly.entity_id
_entity_poly.type
_entity_poly.pdbx_seq_one_letter_code
_entity_poly.pdbx_strand_id
1 'polypeptide(L)' 'MPQGSSQPRPAPPLHRVVVIVDAHSNPFELGCATEVFGLRRPELGEGRELLYDFRLCSPDPDTLMRDGFFTLTGV' A
#
# COMPACT_ATOMS: atom_id res chain seq x y z
N MET A 1 -21.23 18.09 -30.01
CA MET A 1 -20.30 18.70 -29.04
C MET A 1 -20.73 18.22 -27.65
N PRO A 2 -20.04 17.28 -26.98
CA PRO A 2 -20.39 16.98 -25.61
C PRO A 2 -19.89 18.12 -24.72
N GLN A 3 -20.79 18.81 -24.02
CA GLN A 3 -20.40 19.75 -22.96
C GLN A 3 -19.71 18.98 -21.83
N GLY A 4 -18.39 19.09 -21.74
CA GLY A 4 -17.64 18.65 -20.57
C GLY A 4 -17.90 19.59 -19.39
N SER A 5 -18.27 19.03 -18.24
CA SER A 5 -18.40 19.76 -16.98
C SER A 5 -17.05 20.37 -16.57
N SER A 6 -17.03 21.67 -16.27
CA SER A 6 -15.87 22.43 -15.78
C SER A 6 -15.67 22.34 -14.26
N GLN A 7 -16.49 21.56 -13.55
CA GLN A 7 -16.33 21.34 -12.12
C GLN A 7 -15.20 20.32 -11.86
N PRO A 8 -14.23 20.62 -10.97
CA PRO A 8 -13.25 19.62 -10.53
C PRO A 8 -14.01 18.45 -9.88
N ARG A 9 -13.94 17.27 -10.49
CA ARG A 9 -14.52 16.07 -9.89
C ARG A 9 -13.65 15.70 -8.68
N PRO A 10 -14.21 15.57 -7.46
CA PRO A 10 -13.43 15.11 -6.32
C PRO A 10 -12.77 13.78 -6.67
N ALA A 11 -11.48 13.64 -6.34
CA ALA A 11 -10.80 12.36 -6.49
C ALA A 11 -11.54 11.31 -5.65
N PRO A 12 -11.82 10.11 -6.19
CA PRO A 12 -12.43 9.05 -5.41
C PRO A 12 -11.52 8.72 -4.21
N PRO A 13 -12.11 8.36 -3.04
CA PRO A 13 -11.32 7.99 -1.87
C PRO A 13 -10.44 6.77 -2.18
N LEU A 14 -9.22 6.74 -1.63
CA LEU A 14 -8.28 5.64 -1.81
C LEU A 14 -8.86 4.33 -1.26
N HIS A 15 -8.63 3.22 -1.96
CA HIS A 15 -9.01 1.91 -1.46
C HIS A 15 -8.03 1.46 -0.37
N ARG A 16 -8.53 1.11 0.82
CA ARG A 16 -7.66 0.70 1.93
C ARG A 16 -7.25 -0.76 1.80
N VAL A 17 -5.95 -1.02 1.92
CA VAL A 17 -5.36 -2.36 1.96
C VAL A 17 -4.48 -2.45 3.19
N VAL A 18 -4.69 -3.48 4.01
CA VAL A 18 -3.85 -3.74 5.19
C VAL A 18 -3.28 -5.15 5.09
N VAL A 19 -1.96 -5.25 5.13
CA VAL A 19 -1.26 -6.54 5.21
C VAL A 19 -0.96 -6.86 6.66
N ILE A 20 -1.38 -8.04 7.10
CA ILE A 20 -0.99 -8.58 8.39
C ILE A 20 0.38 -9.24 8.21
N VAL A 21 1.33 -8.81 9.03
CA VAL A 21 2.66 -9.38 9.11
C VAL A 21 2.78 -10.07 10.46
N ASP A 22 3.16 -11.34 10.43
CA ASP A 22 3.34 -12.17 11.63
C ASP A 22 4.71 -12.87 11.60
N ALA A 23 5.08 -13.51 12.70
CA ALA A 23 6.31 -14.27 12.83
C ALA A 23 6.51 -15.23 11.65
N HIS A 24 7.72 -15.21 11.10
CA HIS A 24 8.15 -15.98 9.94
C HIS A 24 7.47 -15.64 8.61
N SER A 25 6.71 -14.54 8.54
CA SER A 25 6.24 -14.00 7.26
C SER A 25 7.41 -13.81 6.31
N ASN A 26 7.14 -14.06 5.02
CA ASN A 26 8.17 -14.02 3.99
C ASN A 26 8.38 -12.59 3.49
N PRO A 27 9.59 -12.01 3.62
CA PRO A 27 9.88 -10.66 3.13
C PRO A 27 9.63 -10.47 1.63
N PHE A 28 9.77 -11.53 0.83
CA PHE A 28 9.52 -11.46 -0.60
C PHE A 28 8.04 -11.15 -0.91
N GLU A 29 7.12 -11.86 -0.25
CA GLU A 29 5.68 -11.67 -0.43
C GLU A 29 5.23 -10.30 0.07
N LEU A 30 5.77 -9.87 1.22
CA LEU A 30 5.58 -8.52 1.76
C LEU A 30 6.09 -7.45 0.79
N GLY A 31 7.23 -7.70 0.15
CA GLY A 31 7.80 -6.84 -0.89
C GLY A 31 6.86 -6.71 -2.10
N CYS A 32 6.33 -7.82 -2.61
CA CYS A 32 5.36 -7.81 -3.70
C CYS A 32 4.10 -7.00 -3.35
N ALA A 33 3.55 -7.18 -2.15
CA ALA A 33 2.39 -6.39 -1.71
C ALA A 33 2.70 -4.90 -1.61
N THR A 34 3.88 -4.55 -1.08
CA THR A 34 4.34 -3.15 -0.97
C THR A 34 4.53 -2.52 -2.35
N GLU A 35 5.05 -3.27 -3.33
CA GLU A 35 5.21 -2.78 -4.71
C GLU A 35 3.86 -2.51 -5.39
N VAL A 36 2.91 -3.44 -5.26
CA VAL A 36 1.61 -3.35 -5.92
C VAL A 36 0.73 -2.26 -5.30
N PHE A 37 0.71 -2.15 -3.96
CA PHE A 37 -0.24 -1.31 -3.25
C PHE A 37 0.38 -0.05 -2.62
N GLY A 38 1.65 -0.09 -2.24
CA GLY A 38 2.31 0.99 -1.51
C GLY A 38 2.95 2.06 -2.41
N LEU A 39 3.18 1.77 -3.69
CA LEU A 39 3.85 2.70 -4.60
C LEU A 39 2.88 3.66 -5.28
N ARG A 40 3.34 4.91 -5.44
CA ARG A 40 2.72 5.86 -6.37
C ARG A 40 2.88 5.36 -7.81
N ARG A 41 1.88 5.64 -8.64
CA ARG A 41 1.79 5.29 -10.06
C ARG A 41 1.69 6.55 -10.94
N PRO A 42 2.77 7.34 -11.09
CA PRO A 42 2.76 8.58 -11.88
C PRO A 42 2.28 8.38 -13.32
N GLU A 43 2.48 7.18 -13.88
CA GLU A 43 2.05 6.81 -15.23
C GLU A 43 0.52 6.81 -15.41
N LEU A 44 -0.27 6.89 -14.33
CA LEU A 44 -1.74 6.96 -14.37
C LEU A 44 -2.29 8.39 -14.54
N GLY A 45 -1.42 9.40 -14.53
CA GLY A 45 -1.77 10.80 -14.70
C GLY A 45 -2.05 11.55 -13.40
N GLU A 46 -2.05 12.88 -13.49
CA GLU A 46 -2.23 13.80 -12.36
C GLU A 46 -3.55 13.52 -11.63
N GLY A 47 -3.48 13.42 -10.30
CA GLY A 47 -4.63 13.13 -9.44
C GLY A 47 -5.05 11.66 -9.37
N ARG A 48 -4.37 10.75 -10.08
CA ARG A 48 -4.62 9.29 -10.03
C ARG A 48 -3.40 8.44 -9.61
N GLU A 49 -2.33 9.11 -9.20
CA GLU A 49 -1.05 8.47 -8.87
C GLU A 49 -1.10 7.67 -7.57
N LEU A 50 -2.07 7.95 -6.71
CA LEU A 50 -2.32 7.20 -5.49
C LEU A 50 -3.64 6.45 -5.66
N LEU A 51 -3.59 5.13 -5.57
CA LEU A 51 -4.76 4.26 -5.68
C LEU A 51 -5.19 3.67 -4.34
N TYR A 52 -4.23 3.48 -3.42
CA TYR A 52 -4.45 2.75 -2.18
C TYR A 52 -3.96 3.53 -0.95
N ASP A 53 -4.71 3.41 0.15
CA ASP A 53 -4.23 3.67 1.51
C ASP A 53 -3.67 2.34 2.03
N PHE A 54 -2.40 2.10 1.74
CA PHE A 54 -1.71 0.86 2.09
C PHE A 54 -1.09 0.96 3.48
N ARG A 55 -1.33 -0.04 4.33
CA ARG A 55 -0.72 -0.15 5.64
C ARG A 55 -0.26 -1.57 5.91
N LEU A 56 0.69 -1.68 6.82
CA LEU A 56 1.08 -2.93 7.45
C LEU A 56 0.54 -2.92 8.89
N CYS A 57 0.34 -4.09 9.46
CA CYS A 57 0.06 -4.25 10.87
C CYS A 57 0.62 -5.57 11.38
N SER A 58 0.96 -5.61 12.67
CA SER A 58 1.46 -6.79 13.35
C SER A 58 0.81 -6.91 14.72
N PRO A 59 0.61 -8.13 15.27
CA PRO A 59 0.21 -8.31 16.66
C PRO A 59 1.24 -7.78 17.66
N ASP A 60 2.52 -7.77 17.29
CA ASP A 60 3.65 -7.39 18.14
C ASP A 60 4.49 -6.25 17.53
N PRO A 61 5.08 -5.35 18.34
CA PRO A 61 5.86 -4.22 17.84
C PRO A 61 7.14 -4.62 17.10
N ASP A 62 7.63 -5.84 17.36
CA ASP A 62 8.82 -6.46 16.80
C ASP A 62 8.43 -7.82 16.19
N THR A 63 8.53 -7.96 14.87
CA THR A 63 8.11 -9.17 14.15
C THR A 63 9.30 -9.83 13.47
N LEU A 64 9.66 -11.03 13.93
CA LEU A 64 10.73 -11.82 13.32
C LEU A 64 10.31 -12.29 11.92
N MET A 65 11.00 -11.80 10.89
CA MET A 65 10.76 -12.23 9.51
C MET A 65 11.47 -13.55 9.23
N ARG A 66 10.94 -14.31 8.26
CA ARG A 66 11.40 -15.62 7.77
C ARG A 66 12.73 -16.10 8.35
N ASP A 67 12.68 -17.16 9.15
CA ASP A 67 13.84 -17.82 9.75
C ASP A 67 14.81 -16.89 10.50
N GLY A 68 14.31 -15.75 11.03
CA GLY A 68 15.12 -14.76 11.73
C GLY A 68 15.98 -13.90 10.81
N PHE A 69 15.63 -13.77 9.53
CA PHE A 69 16.41 -13.00 8.56
C PHE A 69 16.57 -11.53 8.97
N PHE A 70 15.52 -10.93 9.53
CA PHE A 70 15.57 -9.65 10.25
C PHE A 70 14.34 -9.50 11.15
N THR A 71 14.33 -8.47 12.00
CA THR A 71 13.16 -8.06 12.78
C THR A 71 12.52 -6.83 12.14
N LEU A 72 11.26 -6.93 11.75
CA LEU A 72 10.46 -5.80 11.32
C LEU A 72 9.94 -5.05 12.54
N THR A 73 10.09 -3.72 12.57
CA THR A 73 9.74 -2.88 13.73
C THR A 73 8.92 -1.67 13.32
N GLY A 74 8.09 -1.14 14.22
CA GLY A 74 7.43 0.17 14.03
C GLY A 74 6.23 0.12 13.07
N VAL A 75 5.52 -1.01 13.09
CA VAL A 75 4.39 -1.33 12.22
C VAL A 75 3.07 -1.31 12.99
#